data_AF-A0A9X3JNE8-F1
#
_entry.id   AF-A0A9X3JNE8-F1
#
_cell.length_a   1.000
_cell.length_b   1.000
_cell.length_c   1.000
_cell.angle_alpha   90.00
_cell.angle_beta   90.00
_cell.angle_gamma   90.00
#
_symmetry.space_group_name_H-M   'P 1'
#
loop_
_entity.id
_entity.type
_entity.pdbx_description
1 polymer ?
#
loop_
_entity_poly.entity_id
_entity_poly.type
_entity_poly.pdbx_seq_one_letter_code
_entity_poly.pdbx_strand_id
1 'polypeptide(L)'
;MIAALHAEWVKATTLRSTWVCLAGFAVAVTGISAAVVGAIGDLQAAEPDYDAGLLAFYGLNFGHVAVIVVAVLLTAGEYGRQTVHDALVAVPRRGVFLVSKVAVGAALVLATATVTALVSAVVTQALLGPAGVGLSELARPTVAAALYPTLLAVLCMGVAMVMRDQTGALGLLVPFFFLVSPLARAGAGAAAPRGVPPRPRRPGRRPAARPPDRLLRPGHRAHRAGPVGRGGTARRLVGAAPQGRLVAPISVPTAGAHGRMAA
;
A
#
# COMPACT_ATOMS: atom_id res chain seq x y z
N MET A 1 -13.33 -24.88 26.66
CA MET A 1 -13.04 -24.35 25.31
C MET A 1 -13.61 -22.94 25.15
N ILE A 2 -14.91 -22.73 25.39
CA ILE A 2 -15.56 -21.40 25.29
C ILE A 2 -14.91 -20.36 26.22
N ALA A 3 -14.63 -20.70 27.48
CA ALA A 3 -13.99 -19.77 28.42
C ALA A 3 -12.58 -19.31 27.97
N ALA A 4 -11.80 -20.21 27.35
CA ALA A 4 -10.48 -19.89 26.82
C ALA A 4 -10.56 -18.95 25.60
N LEU A 5 -11.53 -19.19 24.70
CA LEU A 5 -11.81 -18.29 23.57
C LEU A 5 -12.24 -16.90 24.05
N HIS A 6 -13.11 -16.83 25.06
CA HIS A 6 -13.58 -15.56 25.62
C HIS A 6 -12.42 -14.77 26.25
N ALA A 7 -11.57 -15.42 27.04
CA ALA A 7 -10.41 -14.78 27.66
C ALA A 7 -9.44 -14.22 26.61
N GLU A 8 -9.13 -15.01 25.56
CA GLU A 8 -8.27 -14.56 24.45
C GLU A 8 -8.91 -13.42 23.65
N TRP A 9 -10.23 -13.45 23.44
CA TRP A 9 -10.96 -12.36 22.77
C TRP A 9 -10.87 -11.05 23.53
N VAL A 10 -11.13 -11.06 24.84
CA VAL A 10 -11.01 -9.86 25.68
C VAL A 10 -9.57 -9.34 25.68
N LYS A 11 -8.58 -10.23 25.73
CA LYS A 11 -7.17 -9.83 25.67
C LYS A 11 -6.81 -9.16 24.35
N ALA A 12 -7.18 -9.76 23.23
CA ALA A 12 -6.85 -9.24 21.91
C ALA A 12 -7.52 -7.89 21.65
N THR A 13 -8.76 -7.71 22.15
CA THR A 13 -9.55 -6.48 21.96
C THR A 13 -9.18 -5.36 22.94
N THR A 14 -8.61 -5.65 24.10
CA THR A 14 -8.20 -4.63 25.09
C THR A 14 -6.83 -4.02 24.81
N LEU A 15 -5.97 -4.69 24.03
CA LEU A 15 -4.66 -4.16 23.65
C LEU A 15 -4.78 -3.12 22.52
N ARG A 16 -4.47 -1.85 22.84
CA ARG A 16 -4.38 -0.77 21.83
C ARG A 16 -3.43 -1.10 20.67
N SER A 17 -2.34 -1.80 20.95
CA SER A 17 -1.36 -2.20 19.92
C SER A 17 -1.98 -3.07 18.83
N THR A 18 -2.96 -3.92 19.16
CA THR A 18 -3.68 -4.75 18.19
C THR A 18 -4.40 -3.86 17.18
N TRP A 19 -5.19 -2.89 17.68
CA TRP A 19 -5.97 -1.98 16.85
C TRP A 19 -5.09 -1.04 16.03
N VAL A 20 -3.99 -0.55 16.58
CA VAL A 20 -3.04 0.29 15.84
C VAL A 20 -2.43 -0.49 14.66
N CYS A 21 -2.06 -1.75 14.85
CA CYS A 21 -1.51 -2.56 13.75
C CYS A 21 -2.59 -2.92 12.72
N LEU A 22 -3.80 -3.30 13.15
CA LEU A 22 -4.91 -3.61 12.24
C LEU A 22 -5.37 -2.39 11.44
N ALA A 23 -5.45 -1.22 12.08
CA ALA A 23 -5.72 0.04 11.40
C ALA A 23 -4.58 0.42 10.44
N GLY A 24 -3.33 0.26 10.88
CA GLY A 24 -2.15 0.49 10.03
C GLY A 24 -2.15 -0.40 8.79
N PHE A 25 -2.54 -1.68 8.93
CA PHE A 25 -2.75 -2.57 7.79
C PHE A 25 -3.82 -2.04 6.84
N ALA A 26 -5.01 -1.70 7.37
CA ALA A 26 -6.12 -1.21 6.55
C ALA A 26 -5.75 0.08 5.80
N VAL A 27 -5.12 1.04 6.49
CA VAL A 27 -4.66 2.31 5.93
C VAL A 27 -3.56 2.10 4.90
N ALA A 28 -2.56 1.27 5.19
CA ALA A 28 -1.48 0.99 4.24
C ALA A 28 -2.02 0.36 2.96
N VAL A 29 -2.89 -0.65 3.07
CA VAL A 29 -3.42 -1.34 1.89
C VAL A 29 -4.31 -0.41 1.07
N THR A 30 -5.33 0.18 1.69
CA THR A 30 -6.29 1.03 0.97
C THR A 30 -5.65 2.31 0.47
N GLY A 31 -4.84 2.98 1.30
CA GLY A 31 -4.18 4.23 0.97
C GLY A 31 -3.15 4.09 -0.13
N ILE A 32 -2.28 3.08 -0.06
CA ILE A 32 -1.26 2.85 -1.10
C ILE A 32 -1.92 2.40 -2.40
N SER A 33 -2.90 1.49 -2.37
CA SER A 33 -3.65 1.10 -3.57
C SER A 33 -4.32 2.32 -4.21
N ALA A 34 -5.00 3.17 -3.43
CA ALA A 34 -5.63 4.39 -3.92
C ALA A 34 -4.62 5.38 -4.53
N ALA A 35 -3.46 5.57 -3.88
CA ALA A 35 -2.41 6.44 -4.39
C ALA A 35 -1.82 5.93 -5.71
N VAL A 36 -1.58 4.62 -5.82
CA VAL A 36 -1.06 4.01 -7.05
C VAL A 36 -2.08 4.10 -8.18
N VAL A 37 -3.35 3.82 -7.89
CA VAL A 37 -4.45 4.02 -8.84
C VAL A 37 -4.50 5.47 -9.32
N GLY A 38 -4.45 6.44 -8.40
CA GLY A 38 -4.48 7.86 -8.76
C GLY A 38 -3.27 8.31 -9.59
N ALA A 39 -2.12 7.66 -9.42
CA ALA A 39 -0.89 8.00 -10.13
C ALA A 39 -0.79 7.39 -11.53
N ILE A 40 -1.19 6.11 -11.68
CA ILE A 40 -0.94 5.34 -12.92
C ILE A 40 -2.16 4.55 -13.41
N GLY A 41 -3.35 4.72 -12.82
CA GLY A 41 -4.53 3.93 -13.14
C GLY A 41 -4.95 4.01 -14.60
N ASP A 42 -5.00 5.21 -15.18
CA ASP A 42 -5.37 5.41 -16.59
C ASP A 42 -4.34 4.80 -17.56
N LEU A 43 -3.06 4.89 -17.22
CA LEU A 43 -1.97 4.30 -18.00
C LEU A 43 -2.07 2.77 -17.99
N GLN A 44 -2.27 2.18 -16.81
CA GLN A 44 -2.43 0.73 -16.66
C GLN A 44 -3.70 0.23 -17.35
N ALA A 45 -4.79 1.01 -17.34
CA ALA A 45 -6.04 0.65 -17.99
C ALA A 45 -5.95 0.57 -19.52
N ALA A 46 -4.97 1.27 -20.12
CA ALA A 46 -4.71 1.25 -21.55
C ALA A 46 -3.87 0.03 -22.00
N GLU A 47 -3.22 -0.67 -21.07
CA GLU A 47 -2.38 -1.83 -21.38
C GLU A 47 -3.22 -3.08 -21.70
N PRO A 48 -2.78 -3.94 -22.64
CA PRO A 48 -3.51 -5.14 -23.03
C PRO A 48 -3.58 -6.19 -21.90
N ASP A 49 -2.64 -6.17 -20.96
CA ASP A 49 -2.57 -7.06 -19.79
C ASP A 49 -3.14 -6.42 -18.51
N TYR A 50 -3.99 -5.41 -18.65
CA TYR A 50 -4.63 -4.74 -17.53
C TYR A 50 -5.37 -5.70 -16.59
N ASP A 51 -4.93 -5.72 -15.32
CA ASP A 51 -5.55 -6.46 -14.23
C ASP A 51 -5.97 -5.48 -13.12
N ALA A 52 -7.26 -5.18 -13.06
CA ALA A 52 -7.85 -4.30 -12.06
C ALA A 52 -7.66 -4.84 -10.63
N GLY A 53 -7.58 -6.17 -10.45
CA GLY A 53 -7.35 -6.79 -9.15
C GLY A 53 -5.94 -6.53 -8.62
N LEU A 54 -4.93 -6.60 -9.50
CA LEU A 54 -3.54 -6.29 -9.15
C LEU A 54 -3.42 -4.85 -8.68
N LEU A 55 -4.06 -3.92 -9.39
CA LEU A 55 -4.04 -2.50 -9.05
C LEU A 55 -4.84 -2.22 -7.75
N ALA A 56 -5.98 -2.88 -7.55
CA ALA A 56 -6.83 -2.71 -6.37
C ALA A 56 -6.18 -3.16 -5.05
N PHE A 57 -5.27 -4.13 -5.11
CA PHE A 57 -4.63 -4.71 -3.94
C PHE A 57 -3.12 -4.50 -3.92
N TYR A 58 -2.61 -3.52 -4.68
CA TYR A 58 -1.19 -3.21 -4.72
C TYR A 58 -0.62 -2.86 -3.33
N GLY A 59 -1.41 -2.20 -2.48
CA GLY A 59 -1.03 -1.88 -1.11
C GLY A 59 -0.75 -3.09 -0.21
N LEU A 60 -1.18 -4.31 -0.57
CA LEU A 60 -0.83 -5.53 0.17
C LEU A 60 0.69 -5.74 0.27
N ASN A 61 1.45 -5.34 -0.76
CA ASN A 61 2.91 -5.44 -0.76
C ASN A 61 3.56 -4.78 0.46
N PHE A 62 2.93 -3.72 0.99
CA PHE A 62 3.40 -3.00 2.17
C PHE A 62 2.60 -3.34 3.43
N GLY A 63 1.31 -3.65 3.28
CA GLY A 63 0.43 -4.03 4.40
C GLY A 63 0.90 -5.25 5.17
N HIS A 64 1.62 -6.18 4.54
CA HIS A 64 2.09 -7.40 5.21
C HIS A 64 2.95 -7.15 6.46
N VAL A 65 3.67 -6.02 6.54
CA VAL A 65 4.44 -5.66 7.75
C VAL A 65 3.52 -5.58 8.95
N ALA A 66 2.40 -4.85 8.83
CA ALA A 66 1.46 -4.67 9.93
C ALA A 66 0.79 -5.99 10.34
N VAL A 67 0.52 -6.87 9.37
CA VAL A 67 0.00 -8.23 9.61
C VAL A 67 1.00 -9.09 10.37
N ILE A 68 2.27 -9.09 9.97
CA ILE A 68 3.33 -9.82 10.65
C ILE A 68 3.48 -9.31 12.08
N VAL A 69 3.51 -7.99 12.27
CA VAL A 69 3.66 -7.37 13.58
C VAL A 69 2.49 -7.74 14.50
N VAL A 70 1.24 -7.59 14.06
CA VAL A 70 0.09 -7.94 14.90
C VAL A 70 0.05 -9.43 15.23
N ALA A 71 0.38 -10.30 14.28
CA ALA A 71 0.44 -11.74 14.49
C ALA A 71 1.46 -12.09 15.59
N VAL A 72 2.67 -11.55 15.50
CA VAL A 72 3.72 -11.80 16.49
C VAL A 72 3.37 -11.19 17.84
N LEU A 73 2.76 -9.99 17.90
CA LEU A 73 2.35 -9.37 19.17
C LEU A 73 1.26 -10.18 19.88
N LEU A 74 0.29 -10.73 19.13
CA LEU A 74 -0.78 -11.55 19.69
C LEU A 74 -0.27 -12.87 20.29
N THR A 75 0.84 -13.41 19.81
CA THR A 75 1.36 -14.71 20.28
C THR A 75 2.60 -14.62 21.14
N ALA A 76 3.57 -13.79 20.75
CA ALA A 76 4.86 -13.69 21.43
C ALA A 76 4.85 -12.71 22.62
N GLY A 77 3.83 -11.86 22.72
CA GLY A 77 3.72 -10.84 23.77
C GLY A 77 3.58 -11.38 25.19
N GLU A 78 3.39 -12.68 25.37
CA GLU A 78 3.34 -13.35 26.69
C GLU A 78 4.72 -13.84 27.15
N TYR A 79 5.59 -14.21 26.21
CA TYR A 79 6.94 -14.70 26.54
C TYR A 79 7.83 -13.57 27.05
N GLY A 80 7.71 -12.36 26.48
CA GLY A 80 8.41 -11.18 26.97
C GLY A 80 7.95 -10.69 28.35
N ARG A 81 6.77 -11.11 28.83
CA ARG A 81 6.21 -10.74 30.14
C ARG A 81 6.22 -11.89 31.16
N GLN A 82 6.81 -13.04 30.81
CA GLN A 82 6.85 -14.26 31.64
C GLN A 82 5.48 -14.78 32.13
N THR A 83 4.36 -14.40 31.49
CA THR A 83 3.00 -14.76 31.94
C THR A 83 2.50 -16.13 31.44
N VAL A 84 3.35 -16.88 30.72
CA VAL A 84 3.00 -18.20 30.16
C VAL A 84 2.74 -19.23 31.27
N HIS A 85 3.39 -19.09 32.42
CA HIS A 85 3.17 -19.96 33.57
C HIS A 85 1.77 -19.80 34.17
N ASP A 86 1.30 -18.56 34.37
CA ASP A 86 -0.01 -18.28 34.97
C ASP A 86 -1.17 -18.82 34.12
N ALA A 87 -1.04 -18.72 32.79
CA ALA A 87 -2.05 -19.24 31.85
C ALA A 87 -2.12 -20.78 31.86
N LEU A 88 -0.98 -21.47 32.02
CA LEU A 88 -0.91 -22.93 32.04
C LEU A 88 -1.38 -23.54 33.37
N VAL A 89 -1.26 -22.79 34.47
CA VAL A 89 -1.85 -23.18 35.77
C VAL A 89 -3.37 -23.09 35.73
N ALA A 90 -3.93 -22.10 35.03
CA ALA A 90 -5.38 -21.94 34.87
C ALA A 90 -6.01 -22.90 33.84
N VAL A 91 -5.29 -23.27 32.78
CA VAL A 91 -5.77 -24.22 31.75
C VAL A 91 -4.67 -25.25 31.43
N PRO A 92 -4.64 -26.42 32.10
CA PRO A 92 -3.56 -27.40 31.94
C PRO A 92 -3.53 -28.09 30.56
N ARG A 93 -4.56 -27.91 29.72
CA ARG A 93 -4.66 -28.49 28.38
C ARG A 93 -3.98 -27.59 27.33
N ARG A 94 -2.66 -27.73 27.19
CA ARG A 94 -1.80 -26.94 26.28
C ARG A 94 -2.33 -26.80 24.85
N GLY A 95 -2.90 -27.85 24.28
CA GLY A 95 -3.45 -27.82 22.91
C GLY A 95 -4.68 -26.92 22.76
N VAL A 96 -5.57 -26.89 23.77
CA VAL A 96 -6.78 -26.05 23.72
C VAL A 96 -6.42 -24.57 23.79
N PHE A 97 -5.41 -24.22 24.61
CA PHE A 97 -4.91 -22.86 24.74
C PHE A 97 -4.27 -22.32 23.46
N LEU A 98 -3.43 -23.14 22.80
CA LEU A 98 -2.79 -22.74 21.54
C LEU A 98 -3.80 -22.59 20.41
N VAL A 99 -4.73 -23.53 20.27
CA VAL A 99 -5.77 -23.47 19.23
C VAL A 99 -6.70 -22.28 19.46
N SER A 100 -7.13 -21.99 20.70
CA SER A 100 -7.99 -20.84 20.96
C SER A 100 -7.30 -19.51 20.62
N LYS A 101 -6.01 -19.39 20.93
CA LYS A 101 -5.21 -18.20 20.63
C LYS A 101 -5.07 -17.96 19.13
N VAL A 102 -4.66 -18.99 18.39
CA VAL A 102 -4.53 -18.90 16.93
C VAL A 102 -5.89 -18.63 16.30
N ALA A 103 -6.96 -19.26 16.76
CA ALA A 103 -8.31 -19.06 16.23
C ALA A 103 -8.80 -17.61 16.43
N VAL A 104 -8.62 -17.02 17.62
CA VAL A 104 -9.00 -15.63 17.88
C VAL A 104 -8.17 -14.66 17.05
N GLY A 105 -6.85 -14.85 16.99
CA GLY A 105 -5.97 -14.02 16.17
C GLY A 105 -6.30 -14.11 14.67
N ALA A 106 -6.56 -15.33 14.17
CA ALA A 106 -6.94 -15.56 12.78
C ALA A 106 -8.29 -14.91 12.47
N ALA A 107 -9.28 -15.01 13.36
CA ALA A 107 -10.59 -14.40 13.18
C ALA A 107 -10.50 -12.87 13.13
N LEU A 108 -9.70 -12.24 13.99
CA LEU A 108 -9.47 -10.79 13.97
C LEU A 108 -8.82 -10.33 12.66
N VAL A 109 -7.73 -10.99 12.25
CA VAL A 109 -7.04 -10.65 11.00
C VAL A 109 -7.95 -10.90 9.81
N LEU A 110 -8.69 -12.01 9.77
CA LEU A 110 -9.64 -12.31 8.70
C LEU A 110 -10.75 -11.25 8.60
N ALA A 111 -11.34 -10.84 9.73
CA ALA A 111 -12.35 -9.80 9.74
C ALA A 111 -11.79 -8.47 9.20
N THR A 112 -10.63 -8.03 9.70
CA THR A 112 -9.97 -6.80 9.23
C THR A 112 -9.56 -6.90 7.75
N ALA A 113 -8.99 -8.02 7.32
CA ALA A 113 -8.58 -8.25 5.94
C ALA A 113 -9.77 -8.28 4.98
N THR A 114 -10.89 -8.88 5.39
CA THR A 114 -12.12 -8.88 4.59
C THR A 114 -12.66 -7.46 4.42
N VAL A 115 -12.77 -6.69 5.50
CA VAL A 115 -13.21 -5.29 5.44
C VAL A 115 -12.25 -4.46 4.58
N THR A 116 -10.95 -4.61 4.79
CA THR A 116 -9.91 -3.89 4.03
C THR A 116 -9.99 -4.24 2.55
N ALA A 117 -10.16 -5.52 2.20
CA ALA A 117 -10.25 -5.96 0.82
C ALA A 117 -11.51 -5.38 0.13
N LEU A 118 -12.66 -5.38 0.81
CA LEU A 118 -13.89 -4.79 0.29
C LEU A 118 -13.77 -3.27 0.11
N VAL A 119 -13.20 -2.57 1.10
CA VAL A 119 -12.99 -1.12 1.02
C VAL A 119 -12.01 -0.79 -0.10
N SER A 120 -10.87 -1.49 -0.19
CA SER A 120 -9.87 -1.26 -1.23
C SER A 120 -10.44 -1.52 -2.62
N ALA A 121 -11.20 -2.60 -2.78
CA ALA A 121 -11.94 -2.90 -4.00
C ALA A 121 -12.86 -1.74 -4.42
N VAL A 122 -13.73 -1.29 -3.52
CA VAL A 122 -14.68 -0.21 -3.81
C VAL A 122 -13.97 1.10 -4.12
N VAL A 123 -12.98 1.48 -3.31
CA VAL A 123 -12.20 2.72 -3.49
C VAL A 123 -11.47 2.70 -4.83
N THR A 124 -10.79 1.61 -5.18
CA THR A 124 -10.10 1.50 -6.46
C THR A 124 -11.08 1.54 -7.63
N GLN A 125 -12.20 0.83 -7.56
CA GLN A 125 -13.20 0.87 -8.64
C GLN A 125 -13.80 2.26 -8.82
N ALA A 126 -14.05 2.99 -7.72
CA ALA A 126 -14.52 4.37 -7.79
C ALA A 126 -13.50 5.30 -8.47
N LEU A 127 -12.21 5.12 -8.18
CA LEU A 127 -11.13 5.91 -8.79
C LEU A 127 -10.88 5.57 -10.27
N LEU A 128 -11.08 4.32 -10.67
CA LEU A 128 -10.96 3.87 -12.06
C LEU A 128 -12.11 4.37 -12.96
N GLY A 129 -13.27 4.65 -12.39
CA GLY A 129 -14.45 5.09 -13.13
C GLY A 129 -14.76 4.18 -14.33
N PRO A 130 -14.73 4.68 -15.59
CA PRO A 130 -15.01 3.87 -16.78
C PRO A 130 -14.05 2.68 -17.01
N ALA A 131 -12.86 2.71 -16.41
CA ALA A 131 -11.87 1.63 -16.50
C ALA A 131 -12.11 0.51 -15.47
N GLY A 132 -13.13 0.65 -14.62
CA GLY A 132 -13.56 -0.36 -13.66
C GLY A 132 -13.99 -1.67 -14.32
N VAL A 133 -14.05 -2.74 -13.53
CA VAL A 133 -14.47 -4.09 -13.92
C VAL A 133 -15.66 -4.55 -13.07
N GLY A 134 -16.38 -5.55 -13.55
CA GLY A 134 -17.52 -6.10 -12.83
C GLY A 134 -17.14 -6.77 -11.50
N LEU A 135 -18.10 -6.82 -10.57
CA LEU A 135 -17.92 -7.46 -9.25
C LEU A 135 -17.51 -8.93 -9.35
N SER A 136 -17.94 -9.64 -10.39
CA SER A 136 -17.56 -11.03 -10.64
C SER A 136 -16.06 -11.18 -10.94
N GLU A 137 -15.46 -10.23 -11.65
CA GLU A 137 -14.02 -10.22 -11.92
C GLU A 137 -13.21 -9.88 -10.66
N LEU A 138 -13.76 -9.03 -9.79
CA LEU A 138 -13.13 -8.66 -8.53
C LEU A 138 -13.34 -9.67 -7.40
N ALA A 139 -14.28 -10.61 -7.51
CA ALA A 139 -14.60 -11.56 -6.45
C ALA A 139 -13.38 -12.42 -6.08
N ARG A 140 -12.70 -12.98 -7.08
CA ARG A 140 -11.50 -13.82 -6.87
C ARG A 140 -10.34 -13.06 -6.21
N PRO A 141 -9.89 -11.90 -6.72
CA PRO A 141 -8.80 -11.16 -6.07
C PRO A 141 -9.20 -10.60 -4.70
N THR A 142 -10.47 -10.22 -4.48
CA THR A 142 -10.95 -9.79 -3.15
C THR A 142 -10.88 -10.92 -2.13
N VAL A 143 -11.32 -12.12 -2.48
CA VAL A 143 -11.22 -13.29 -1.60
C VAL A 143 -9.75 -13.63 -1.32
N ALA A 144 -8.89 -13.56 -2.33
CA ALA A 144 -7.45 -13.76 -2.14
C ALA A 144 -6.82 -12.69 -1.23
N ALA A 145 -7.23 -11.42 -1.38
CA ALA A 145 -6.77 -10.30 -0.56
C ALA A 145 -7.21 -10.39 0.91
N ALA A 146 -8.29 -11.12 1.20
CA ALA A 146 -8.70 -11.43 2.56
C ALA A 146 -7.96 -12.66 3.11
N LEU A 147 -7.92 -13.77 2.35
CA LEU A 147 -7.37 -15.05 2.83
C LEU A 147 -5.85 -15.04 2.95
N TYR A 148 -5.14 -14.42 2.01
CA TYR A 148 -3.67 -14.38 2.01
C TYR A 148 -3.09 -13.79 3.30
N PRO A 149 -3.44 -12.56 3.74
CA PRO A 149 -2.91 -12.00 4.99
C PRO A 149 -3.36 -12.78 6.22
N THR A 150 -4.53 -13.44 6.21
CA THR A 150 -4.95 -14.31 7.32
C THR A 150 -4.05 -15.54 7.43
N LEU A 151 -3.80 -16.24 6.32
CA LEU A 151 -2.91 -17.41 6.31
C LEU A 151 -1.49 -17.01 6.70
N LEU A 152 -1.03 -15.84 6.23
CA LEU A 152 0.23 -15.24 6.63
C LEU A 152 0.28 -15.00 8.14
N ALA A 153 -0.76 -14.40 8.72
CA ALA A 153 -0.81 -14.19 10.17
C ALA A 153 -0.76 -15.51 10.94
N VAL A 154 -1.50 -16.54 10.51
CA VAL A 154 -1.47 -17.87 11.14
C VAL A 154 -0.08 -18.49 11.09
N LEU A 155 0.61 -18.39 9.94
CA LEU A 155 1.99 -18.84 9.79
C LEU A 155 2.93 -18.10 10.75
N CYS A 156 2.86 -16.76 10.79
CA CYS A 156 3.68 -15.93 11.68
C CYS A 156 3.42 -16.23 13.16
N MET A 157 2.15 -16.43 13.54
CA MET A 157 1.75 -16.86 14.88
C MET A 157 2.40 -18.19 15.25
N GLY A 158 2.37 -19.18 14.35
CA GLY A 158 3.03 -20.47 14.55
C GLY A 158 4.54 -20.36 14.74
N VAL A 159 5.22 -19.60 13.87
CA VAL A 159 6.67 -19.37 13.98
C VAL A 159 7.02 -18.65 15.28
N ALA A 160 6.28 -17.61 15.64
CA ALA A 160 6.49 -16.86 16.88
C ALA A 160 6.32 -17.73 18.13
N MET A 161 5.35 -18.67 18.13
CA MET A 161 5.17 -19.64 19.21
C MET A 161 6.33 -20.63 19.33
N VAL A 162 6.97 -21.01 18.21
CA VAL A 162 8.15 -21.88 18.20
C VAL A 162 9.38 -21.12 18.72
N MET A 163 9.56 -19.87 18.27
CA MET A 163 10.70 -19.04 18.67
C MET A 163 10.63 -18.61 20.14
N ARG A 164 9.42 -18.45 20.70
CA ARG A 164 9.18 -18.01 22.09
C ARG A 164 9.87 -16.68 22.44
N ASP A 165 10.20 -15.88 21.44
CA ASP A 165 10.80 -14.56 21.58
C ASP A 165 10.14 -13.60 20.59
N GLN A 166 9.63 -12.48 21.11
CA GLN A 166 8.97 -11.46 20.31
C GLN A 166 9.97 -10.71 19.43
N THR A 167 11.13 -10.35 19.99
CA THR A 167 12.12 -9.53 19.27
C THR A 167 12.78 -10.35 18.17
N GLY A 168 13.19 -11.58 18.47
CA GLY A 168 13.71 -12.53 17.49
C GLY A 168 12.70 -12.86 16.39
N ALA A 169 11.43 -13.09 16.73
CA ALA A 169 10.41 -13.38 15.73
C ALA A 169 10.15 -12.21 14.77
N LEU A 170 10.07 -10.98 15.28
CA LEU A 170 9.94 -9.79 14.43
C LEU A 170 11.19 -9.56 13.57
N GLY A 171 12.37 -9.70 14.17
CA GLY A 171 13.66 -9.55 13.49
C GLY A 171 13.90 -10.57 12.38
N LEU A 172 13.29 -11.76 12.47
CA LEU A 172 13.35 -12.78 11.43
C LEU A 172 12.25 -12.60 10.37
N LEU A 173 10.98 -12.54 10.79
CA LEU A 173 9.84 -12.68 9.89
C LEU A 173 9.68 -11.48 8.94
N VAL A 174 9.92 -10.26 9.43
CA VAL A 174 9.77 -9.03 8.62
C VAL A 174 10.75 -9.02 7.44
N PRO A 175 12.09 -9.12 7.65
CA PRO A 175 13.02 -9.13 6.52
C PRO A 175 12.87 -10.38 5.67
N PHE A 176 12.57 -11.55 6.27
CA PHE A 176 12.35 -12.78 5.51
C PHE A 176 11.23 -12.61 4.47
N PHE A 177 10.07 -12.05 4.84
CA PHE A 177 8.98 -11.85 3.89
C PHE A 177 9.32 -10.85 2.78
N PHE A 178 10.05 -9.80 3.13
CA PHE A 178 10.46 -8.78 2.16
C PHE A 178 11.60 -9.22 1.24
N LEU A 179 12.44 -10.17 1.65
CA LEU A 179 13.45 -10.79 0.77
C LEU A 179 12.85 -11.90 -0.09
N VAL A 180 12.08 -12.80 0.53
CA VAL A 180 11.60 -14.01 -0.14
C VAL A 180 10.58 -13.68 -1.21
N SER A 181 9.67 -12.71 -1.00
CA SER A 181 8.63 -12.40 -1.98
C SER A 181 9.21 -11.89 -3.32
N PRO A 182 10.10 -10.88 -3.36
CA PRO A 182 10.76 -10.45 -4.60
C PRO A 182 11.64 -11.54 -5.22
N LEU A 183 12.41 -12.27 -4.41
CA LEU A 183 13.30 -13.33 -4.91
C LEU A 183 12.52 -14.49 -5.54
N ALA A 184 11.42 -14.91 -4.92
CA ALA A 184 10.54 -15.94 -5.45
C ALA A 184 9.92 -15.50 -6.79
N ARG A 185 9.52 -14.23 -6.91
CA ARG A 185 9.02 -13.66 -8.17
C ARG A 185 10.10 -13.61 -9.24
N ALA A 186 11.32 -13.21 -8.88
CA ALA A 186 12.46 -13.17 -9.79
C ALA A 186 12.82 -14.58 -10.31
N GLY A 187 12.87 -15.57 -9.41
CA GLY A 187 13.11 -16.97 -9.76
C GLY A 187 11.99 -17.58 -10.60
N ALA A 188 10.72 -17.27 -10.29
CA ALA A 188 9.58 -17.74 -11.07
C ALA A 188 9.54 -17.11 -12.48
N GLY A 189 9.96 -15.85 -12.62
CA GLY A 189 10.12 -15.19 -13.92
C GLY A 189 11.17 -15.86 -14.81
N ALA A 190 12.22 -16.44 -14.22
CA ALA A 190 13.23 -17.22 -14.94
C ALA A 190 12.71 -18.60 -15.40
N ALA A 191 11.68 -19.13 -14.74
CA ALA A 191 11.07 -20.44 -15.03
C ALA A 191 9.84 -20.37 -15.94
N ALA A 192 9.41 -19.17 -16.37
CA ALA A 192 8.26 -19.03 -17.27
C ALA A 192 8.60 -19.59 -18.67
N PRO A 193 7.82 -20.56 -19.18
CA PRO A 193 8.04 -21.09 -20.53
C PRO A 193 7.84 -19.95 -21.54
N ARG A 194 8.85 -19.70 -22.38
CA ARG A 194 8.91 -18.64 -23.42
C ARG A 194 7.87 -18.79 -24.55
N GLY A 195 6.76 -19.48 -24.32
CA GLY A 195 5.75 -19.84 -25.33
C GLY A 195 4.30 -19.58 -24.92
N VAL A 196 4.04 -18.64 -23.99
CA VAL A 196 2.65 -18.27 -23.66
C VAL A 196 2.01 -17.61 -24.90
N PRO A 197 0.98 -18.23 -25.51
CA PRO A 197 0.31 -17.63 -26.66
C PRO A 197 -0.38 -16.33 -26.24
N PRO A 198 -0.46 -15.32 -27.14
CA PRO A 198 -1.14 -14.07 -26.84
C PRO A 198 -2.58 -14.36 -26.39
N ARG A 199 -2.93 -13.85 -25.21
CA ARG A 199 -4.27 -14.04 -24.65
C ARG A 199 -5.31 -13.48 -25.62
N PRO A 200 -6.46 -14.16 -25.81
CA PRO A 200 -7.48 -13.70 -26.72
C PRO A 200 -7.99 -12.32 -26.28
N ARG A 201 -7.98 -11.36 -27.21
CA ARG A 201 -8.56 -10.03 -27.01
C ARG A 201 -9.99 -10.20 -26.51
N ARG A 202 -10.30 -9.63 -25.34
CA ARG A 202 -11.68 -9.55 -24.84
C ARG A 202 -12.56 -8.85 -25.89
N PRO A 203 -13.61 -9.49 -26.42
CA PRO A 203 -14.53 -8.83 -27.34
C PRO A 203 -15.31 -7.76 -26.56
N GLY A 204 -15.21 -6.49 -26.96
CA GLY A 204 -16.06 -5.41 -26.43
C GLY A 204 -15.36 -4.10 -26.08
N ARG A 205 -14.05 -4.07 -25.86
CA ARG A 205 -13.32 -2.80 -25.66
C ARG A 205 -12.99 -2.18 -27.02
N ARG A 206 -13.82 -1.22 -27.44
CA ARG A 206 -13.50 -0.34 -28.58
C ARG A 206 -12.21 0.41 -28.23
N PRO A 207 -11.17 0.38 -29.06
CA PRO A 207 -10.00 1.22 -28.86
C PRO A 207 -10.47 2.67 -28.82
N ALA A 208 -10.06 3.40 -27.78
CA ALA A 208 -10.21 4.85 -27.75
C ALA A 208 -9.63 5.39 -29.06
N ALA A 209 -10.45 6.14 -29.81
CA ALA A 209 -10.07 6.65 -31.10
C ALA A 209 -8.78 7.48 -30.95
N ARG A 210 -7.69 7.00 -31.56
CA ARG A 210 -6.50 7.83 -31.76
C ARG A 210 -6.95 9.07 -32.53
N PRO A 211 -6.68 10.29 -32.04
CA PRO A 211 -6.92 11.48 -32.85
C PRO A 211 -6.10 11.35 -34.14
N PRO A 212 -6.67 11.63 -35.31
CA PRO A 212 -5.93 11.51 -36.56
C PRO A 212 -4.78 12.52 -36.57
N ASP A 213 -3.56 11.99 -36.73
CA ASP A 213 -2.35 12.73 -37.03
C ASP A 213 -2.54 13.49 -38.35
N ARG A 214 -3.08 14.70 -38.25
CA ARG A 214 -2.94 15.72 -39.28
C ARG A 214 -1.55 16.32 -39.15
N LEU A 215 -0.54 15.71 -39.77
CA LEU A 215 0.64 16.45 -40.24
C LEU A 215 1.51 15.60 -41.17
N LEU A 216 2.04 16.27 -42.20
CA LEU A 216 2.98 15.82 -43.24
C LEU A 216 2.37 15.21 -44.51
N ARG A 217 1.61 16.03 -45.25
CA ARG A 217 1.71 16.01 -46.73
C ARG A 217 2.80 17.00 -47.17
N PRO A 218 3.84 16.57 -47.90
CA PRO A 218 4.76 17.50 -48.57
C PRO A 218 4.10 17.96 -49.88
N GLY A 219 3.68 19.22 -49.92
CA GLY A 219 3.02 19.84 -51.07
C GLY A 219 3.69 21.15 -51.47
N HIS A 220 4.26 21.15 -52.67
CA HIS A 220 4.97 22.21 -53.37
C HIS A 220 4.25 23.56 -53.54
N ARG A 221 5.10 24.63 -53.57
CA ARG A 221 4.94 25.97 -54.21
C ARG A 221 3.92 26.92 -53.52
N ALA A 222 4.13 28.23 -53.42
CA ALA A 222 4.84 29.14 -54.31
C ALA A 222 5.37 30.41 -53.60
N HIS A 223 6.44 30.95 -54.17
CA HIS A 223 6.90 32.33 -54.12
C HIS A 223 5.76 33.36 -54.19
N ARG A 224 5.81 34.39 -53.33
CA ARG A 224 5.55 35.78 -53.75
C ARG A 224 6.26 36.78 -52.84
N ALA A 225 6.97 37.69 -53.50
CA ALA A 225 7.80 38.76 -52.95
C ALA A 225 6.96 39.90 -52.30
N GLY A 226 7.61 40.70 -51.43
CA GLY A 226 7.07 41.91 -50.79
C GLY A 226 6.83 43.08 -51.76
N PRO A 227 6.64 44.34 -51.29
CA PRO A 227 7.71 45.07 -50.57
C PRO A 227 7.30 46.16 -49.52
N VAL A 228 8.27 46.48 -48.64
CA VAL A 228 8.83 47.82 -48.22
C VAL A 228 7.92 49.00 -47.81
N GLY A 229 8.25 49.61 -46.65
CA GLY A 229 8.18 51.07 -46.38
C GLY A 229 7.93 51.47 -44.90
N ARG A 230 8.98 51.82 -44.10
CA ARG A 230 9.34 53.17 -43.57
C ARG A 230 8.18 53.94 -42.90
N GLY A 231 8.26 54.54 -41.70
CA GLY A 231 9.33 54.95 -40.78
C GLY A 231 8.78 56.06 -39.84
N GLY A 232 9.52 56.45 -38.79
CA GLY A 232 9.32 57.72 -38.05
C GLY A 232 8.56 57.60 -36.71
N THR A 233 9.23 57.57 -35.56
CA THR A 233 9.72 58.71 -34.73
C THR A 233 8.71 59.31 -33.74
N ALA A 234 9.00 59.07 -32.46
CA ALA A 234 9.00 60.01 -31.33
C ALA A 234 7.71 60.73 -30.90
N ARG A 235 7.26 60.46 -29.66
CA ARG A 235 7.36 61.47 -28.57
C ARG A 235 7.14 60.86 -27.18
N ARG A 236 8.13 61.12 -26.30
CA ARG A 236 8.05 61.13 -24.83
C ARG A 236 6.80 61.88 -24.33
N LEU A 237 6.32 61.53 -23.13
CA LEU A 237 6.53 62.23 -21.86
C LEU A 237 5.82 61.44 -20.74
N VAL A 238 6.55 60.88 -19.77
CA VAL A 238 6.69 61.38 -18.37
C VAL A 238 5.80 60.62 -17.40
N GLY A 239 6.40 60.04 -16.36
CA GLY A 239 5.67 59.68 -15.14
C GLY A 239 6.23 58.51 -14.34
N ALA A 240 7.22 58.80 -13.50
CA ALA A 240 7.50 58.16 -12.21
C ALA A 240 7.88 56.66 -12.14
N ALA A 241 9.17 56.43 -11.85
CA ALA A 241 9.66 55.31 -11.03
C ALA A 241 9.91 55.83 -9.59
N PRO A 242 10.55 55.10 -8.64
CA PRO A 242 10.67 53.65 -8.40
C PRO A 242 10.49 53.28 -6.90
N GLN A 243 10.05 52.06 -6.55
CA GLN A 243 10.48 51.31 -5.33
C GLN A 243 10.13 49.82 -5.54
N GLY A 244 10.95 48.79 -5.37
CA GLY A 244 12.30 48.70 -4.82
C GLY A 244 12.38 47.72 -3.64
N ARG A 245 12.36 46.39 -3.91
CA ARG A 245 12.77 45.28 -2.99
C ARG A 245 11.95 45.17 -1.68
N LEU A 246 11.84 44.04 -0.97
CA LEU A 246 12.89 43.13 -0.52
C LEU A 246 12.27 41.81 -0.04
N VAL A 247 12.96 40.74 -0.37
CA VAL A 247 12.83 39.37 0.14
C VAL A 247 12.94 39.37 1.67
N ALA A 248 12.02 38.69 2.35
CA ALA A 248 12.14 38.39 3.79
C ALA A 248 12.87 37.05 3.98
N PRO A 249 14.01 36.99 4.71
CA PRO A 249 14.64 35.75 5.10
C PRO A 249 14.09 35.21 6.43
N ILE A 250 14.09 33.89 6.50
CA ILE A 250 13.74 33.02 7.63
C ILE A 250 14.71 33.23 8.79
N SER A 251 14.21 33.52 9.99
CA SER A 251 14.98 33.55 11.23
C SER A 251 15.03 32.16 11.87
N VAL A 252 16.23 31.60 11.93
CA VAL A 252 16.61 30.43 12.74
C VAL A 252 17.01 30.92 14.13
N PRO A 253 16.50 30.35 15.25
CA PRO A 253 17.07 30.62 16.57
C PRO A 253 18.27 29.69 16.82
N THR A 254 19.45 30.29 16.84
CA THR A 254 20.71 29.69 17.30
C THR A 254 20.76 29.60 18.82
N ALA A 255 21.20 28.44 19.30
CA ALA A 255 21.59 28.18 20.68
C ALA A 255 22.85 28.97 21.09
N GLY A 256 22.90 29.38 22.36
CA GLY A 256 24.07 29.81 23.12
C GLY A 256 23.61 30.05 24.56
N ALA A 257 23.90 29.21 25.56
CA ALA A 257 25.19 28.81 26.15
C ALA A 257 25.93 29.97 26.83
N HIS A 258 26.23 29.74 28.12
CA HIS A 258 27.00 30.52 29.11
C HIS A 258 26.23 31.56 29.94
N GLY A 259 26.25 31.55 31.27
CA GLY A 259 26.94 30.69 32.23
C GLY A 259 26.93 31.29 33.65
N ARG A 260 27.47 30.52 34.62
CA ARG A 260 27.93 30.89 35.99
C ARG A 260 26.83 31.20 37.03
N MET A 261 26.98 30.98 38.34
CA MET A 261 27.96 30.32 39.23
C MET A 261 27.28 30.26 40.62
N ALA A 262 27.65 29.27 41.43
CA ALA A 262 27.85 29.36 42.89
C ALA A 262 26.76 29.96 43.80
N ALA A 263 26.12 29.10 44.60
CA ALA A 263 26.26 29.02 46.06
C ALA A 263 25.39 27.86 46.59
#